data_AF-A0A9D9S9N4-F1
#
_entry.id   AF-A0A9D9S9N4-F1
#
_cell.length_a   1.000
_cell.length_b   1.000
_cell.length_c   1.000
_cell.angle_alpha   90.00
_cell.angle_beta   90.00
_cell.angle_gamma   90.00
#
_symmetry.space_group_name_H-M   'P 1'
#
loop_
_entity.id
_entity.type
_entity.pdbx_description
1 polymer ?
#
loop_
_entity_poly.entity_id
_entity_poly.type
_entity_poly.pdbx_seq_one_letter_code
_entity_poly.pdbx_strand_id
1 'polypeptide(L)'
;MKLLLLFMGCVAVFPACSSPNDDRIDQPISQIEIQPTPEPTKPPIPIHIAELTASELCERVGQIEVLPNRDPTITDPIYESLLLKGNEAIPCLVEKIGNDTLIKDPRYSVPTWHSYAVGDTALFVLLRIVSKGDGKEWEKRLLESLPRKYQEEWETNGIYAYFNYVLEPKNRKELQRWWKAWLSKNK
;
A
#
# COMPACT_ATOMS: atom_id res chain seq x y z
N MET A 1 37.96 -34.01 -4.15
CA MET A 1 38.57 -32.66 -4.10
C MET A 1 37.80 -31.81 -3.10
N LYS A 2 38.41 -31.48 -1.96
CA LYS A 2 37.84 -30.59 -0.93
C LYS A 2 38.34 -29.18 -1.22
N LEU A 3 37.43 -28.26 -1.55
CA LEU A 3 37.75 -26.85 -1.76
C LEU A 3 37.55 -26.11 -0.43
N LEU A 4 38.66 -25.75 0.21
CA LEU A 4 38.74 -24.89 1.38
C LEU A 4 38.59 -23.44 0.89
N LEU A 5 37.52 -22.73 1.31
CA LEU A 5 37.38 -21.30 1.10
C LEU A 5 37.77 -20.57 2.39
N LEU A 6 38.89 -19.85 2.32
CA LEU A 6 39.37 -18.96 3.38
C LEU A 6 38.42 -17.77 3.54
N PHE A 7 37.91 -17.59 4.77
CA PHE A 7 37.32 -16.33 5.22
C PHE A 7 38.45 -15.37 5.59
N MET A 8 38.64 -14.33 4.79
CA MET A 8 39.55 -13.22 5.09
C MET A 8 38.74 -12.11 5.76
N GLY A 9 38.83 -12.04 7.09
CA GLY A 9 38.16 -11.03 7.91
C GLY A 9 38.81 -9.66 7.76
N CYS A 10 38.02 -8.66 7.37
CA CYS A 10 38.38 -7.25 7.51
C CYS A 10 37.89 -6.75 8.88
N VAL A 11 38.82 -6.62 9.82
CA VAL A 11 38.59 -5.93 11.09
C VAL A 11 38.77 -4.43 10.83
N ALA A 12 37.68 -3.69 10.72
CA ALA A 12 37.73 -2.23 10.65
C ALA A 12 37.86 -1.65 12.07
N VAL A 13 39.01 -1.06 12.37
CA VAL A 13 39.28 -0.35 13.62
C VAL A 13 38.77 1.08 13.46
N PHE A 14 37.76 1.47 14.25
CA PHE A 14 37.27 2.84 14.30
C PHE A 14 38.12 3.67 15.27
N PRO A 15 38.58 4.88 14.88
CA PRO A 15 39.28 5.79 15.77
C PRO A 15 38.30 6.41 16.78
N ALA A 16 38.68 6.40 18.06
CA ALA A 16 37.98 7.08 19.13
C ALA A 16 38.21 8.60 19.02
N CYS A 17 37.17 9.35 18.67
CA CYS A 17 37.17 10.81 18.76
C CYS A 17 36.84 11.22 20.21
N SER A 18 37.79 11.87 20.86
CA SER A 18 37.62 12.52 22.16
C SER A 18 36.77 13.78 22.02
N SER A 19 35.62 13.84 22.69
CA SER A 19 34.77 15.03 22.71
C SER A 19 35.35 16.15 23.59
N PRO A 20 35.25 17.42 23.19
CA PRO A 20 35.53 18.57 24.06
C PRO A 20 34.39 18.78 25.07
N ASN A 21 34.75 19.12 26.31
CA ASN A 21 33.81 19.61 27.33
C ASN A 21 33.28 20.98 26.91
N ASP A 22 31.97 21.06 26.64
CA ASP A 22 31.24 22.29 26.33
C ASP A 22 30.49 22.73 27.61
N ASP A 23 31.05 23.68 28.34
CA ASP A 23 30.45 24.33 29.50
C ASP A 23 29.35 25.31 29.03
N ARG A 24 28.16 24.78 28.74
CA ARG A 24 26.97 25.61 28.48
C ARG A 24 26.24 25.97 29.77
N ILE A 25 26.05 27.28 29.93
CA ILE A 25 25.27 27.92 30.99
C ILE A 25 23.79 27.58 30.78
N ASP A 26 23.23 26.78 31.68
CA ASP A 26 21.80 26.46 31.74
C ASP A 26 21.00 27.67 32.20
N GLN A 27 20.38 28.39 31.25
CA GLN A 27 19.27 29.28 31.58
C GLN A 27 17.97 28.46 31.68
N PRO A 28 17.11 28.72 32.68
CA PRO A 28 15.83 28.06 32.81
C PRO A 28 14.92 28.49 31.65
N ILE A 29 14.78 27.60 30.67
CA ILE A 29 13.85 27.75 29.56
C ILE A 29 12.44 27.79 30.15
N SER A 30 11.85 28.98 30.15
CA SER A 30 10.44 29.19 30.47
C SER A 30 9.60 28.27 29.58
N GLN A 31 8.80 27.41 30.20
CA GLN A 31 7.95 26.44 29.52
C GLN A 31 6.87 27.17 28.74
N ILE A 32 7.15 27.46 27.46
CA ILE A 32 6.12 27.84 26.51
C ILE A 32 5.25 26.60 26.32
N GLU A 33 4.04 26.62 26.87
CA GLU A 33 3.02 25.60 26.66
C GLU A 33 2.59 25.69 25.19
N ILE A 34 3.24 24.90 24.33
CA ILE A 34 2.91 24.80 22.91
C ILE A 34 1.54 24.11 22.84
N GLN A 35 0.50 24.87 22.53
CA GLN A 35 -0.80 24.28 22.24
C GLN A 35 -0.64 23.31 21.05
N PRO A 36 -1.10 22.05 21.17
CA PRO A 36 -0.98 21.09 20.09
C PRO A 36 -1.75 21.60 18.87
N THR A 37 -1.07 21.62 17.72
CA THR A 37 -1.72 21.89 16.43
C THR A 37 -2.90 20.93 16.27
N PRO A 38 -4.11 21.42 15.95
CA PRO A 38 -5.27 20.55 15.78
C PRO A 38 -4.95 19.48 14.72
N GLU A 39 -5.22 18.22 15.05
CA GLU A 39 -4.99 17.12 14.11
C GLU A 39 -5.81 17.37 12.83
N PRO A 40 -5.19 17.22 11.63
CA PRO A 40 -5.91 17.33 10.38
C PRO A 40 -7.11 16.39 10.37
N THR A 41 -8.32 16.96 10.43
CA THR A 41 -9.54 16.15 10.44
C THR A 41 -9.86 15.72 9.03
N LYS A 42 -10.04 14.41 8.84
CA LYS A 42 -10.44 13.83 7.54
C LYS A 42 -11.77 14.44 7.08
N PRO A 43 -11.94 14.79 5.79
CA PRO A 43 -13.22 15.27 5.28
C PRO A 43 -14.35 14.28 5.57
N PRO A 44 -15.55 14.75 5.97
CA PRO A 44 -16.67 13.86 6.21
C PRO A 44 -17.13 13.19 4.91
N ILE A 45 -17.41 11.88 4.97
CA ILE A 45 -18.00 11.14 3.86
C ILE A 45 -19.43 11.65 3.63
N PRO A 46 -19.84 12.01 2.39
CA PRO A 46 -21.22 12.37 2.11
C PRO A 46 -22.18 11.25 2.49
N ILE A 47 -23.26 11.59 3.22
CA ILE A 47 -24.22 10.61 3.80
C ILE A 47 -24.73 9.61 2.75
N HIS A 48 -25.13 10.12 1.58
CA HIS A 48 -25.66 9.30 0.49
C HIS A 48 -24.66 8.29 -0.10
N ILE A 49 -23.35 8.47 0.10
CA ILE A 49 -22.32 7.49 -0.30
C ILE A 49 -22.10 6.47 0.83
N ALA A 50 -22.10 6.92 2.09
CA ALA A 50 -21.92 6.05 3.26
C ALA A 50 -23.06 5.02 3.41
N GLU A 51 -24.27 5.37 3.00
CA GLU A 51 -25.46 4.52 3.07
C GLU A 51 -25.51 3.43 1.98
N LEU A 52 -24.68 3.52 0.94
CA LEU A 52 -24.64 2.52 -0.12
C LEU A 52 -24.22 1.16 0.42
N THR A 53 -24.76 0.10 -0.18
CA THR A 53 -24.33 -1.27 0.09
C THR A 53 -22.92 -1.53 -0.45
N ALA A 54 -22.26 -2.57 0.07
CA ALA A 54 -20.95 -2.98 -0.44
C ALA A 54 -20.97 -3.29 -1.95
N SER A 55 -22.06 -3.90 -2.45
CA SER A 55 -22.23 -4.20 -3.87
C SER A 55 -22.32 -2.93 -4.72
N GLU A 56 -23.11 -1.94 -4.29
CA GLU A 56 -23.25 -0.67 -5.01
C GLU A 56 -21.93 0.12 -5.03
N LEU A 57 -21.18 0.10 -3.94
CA LEU A 57 -19.84 0.70 -3.88
C LEU A 57 -18.86 -0.01 -4.82
N CYS A 58 -18.89 -1.35 -4.88
CA CYS A 58 -18.06 -2.14 -5.78
C CYS A 58 -18.30 -1.84 -7.27
N GLU A 59 -19.53 -1.52 -7.66
CA GLU A 59 -19.84 -1.08 -9.03
C GLU A 59 -19.22 0.29 -9.37
N ARG A 60 -18.88 1.09 -8.34
CA ARG A 60 -18.28 2.42 -8.49
C ARG A 60 -16.76 2.44 -8.30
N VAL A 61 -16.10 1.29 -8.17
CA VAL A 61 -14.63 1.23 -8.00
C VAL A 61 -13.88 1.98 -9.11
N GLY A 62 -14.37 1.92 -10.35
CA GLY A 62 -13.77 2.65 -11.49
C GLY A 62 -13.96 4.17 -11.46
N GLN A 63 -14.73 4.69 -10.50
CA GLN A 63 -14.98 6.13 -10.30
C GLN A 63 -14.10 6.73 -9.19
N ILE A 64 -13.27 5.91 -8.52
CA ILE A 64 -12.35 6.40 -7.49
C ILE A 64 -11.27 7.24 -8.18
N GLU A 65 -11.21 8.53 -7.84
CA GLU A 65 -10.28 9.47 -8.46
C GLU A 65 -8.97 9.62 -7.67
N VAL A 66 -9.00 9.30 -6.37
CA VAL A 66 -7.86 9.47 -5.46
C VAL A 66 -7.66 8.23 -4.58
N LEU A 67 -6.52 7.56 -4.77
CA LEU A 67 -6.02 6.51 -3.88
C LEU A 67 -4.87 7.04 -3.02
N PRO A 68 -5.01 7.05 -1.68
CA PRO A 68 -3.93 7.49 -0.79
C PRO A 68 -2.79 6.46 -0.78
N ASN A 69 -1.55 6.95 -0.90
CA ASN A 69 -0.34 6.14 -0.75
C ASN A 69 0.41 6.42 0.55
N ARG A 70 0.06 7.51 1.26
CA ARG A 70 0.58 7.92 2.58
C ARG A 70 -0.53 8.67 3.33
N ASP A 71 -0.43 8.72 4.65
CA ASP A 71 -1.30 9.54 5.49
C ASP A 71 -0.52 10.78 6.01
N PRO A 72 -1.16 11.95 6.19
CA PRO A 72 -2.53 12.30 5.78
C PRO A 72 -2.58 12.71 4.31
N THR A 73 -3.55 12.18 3.55
CA THR A 73 -3.83 12.61 2.17
C THR A 73 -5.33 12.79 1.98
N ILE A 74 -5.74 13.65 1.05
CA ILE A 74 -7.13 13.72 0.59
C ILE A 74 -7.52 12.35 0.04
N THR A 75 -8.71 11.88 0.39
CA THR A 75 -9.21 10.55 0.03
C THR A 75 -10.54 10.66 -0.69
N ASP A 76 -10.80 9.70 -1.58
CA ASP A 76 -12.06 9.61 -2.31
C ASP A 76 -13.18 9.04 -1.41
N PRO A 77 -14.40 9.62 -1.40
CA PRO A 77 -15.50 9.12 -0.57
C PRO A 77 -15.91 7.66 -0.85
N ILE A 78 -15.79 7.19 -2.09
CA ILE A 78 -16.10 5.79 -2.46
C ILE A 78 -15.04 4.87 -1.86
N TYR A 79 -13.76 5.26 -1.95
CA TYR A 79 -12.65 4.54 -1.31
C TYR A 79 -12.89 4.41 0.19
N GLU A 80 -13.21 5.50 0.87
CA GLU A 80 -13.45 5.50 2.31
C GLU A 80 -14.67 4.67 2.73
N SER A 81 -15.74 4.74 1.94
CA SER A 81 -16.93 3.93 2.19
C SER A 81 -16.64 2.44 2.00
N LEU A 82 -15.83 2.05 1.02
CA LEU A 82 -15.37 0.66 0.85
C LEU A 82 -14.54 0.20 2.04
N LEU A 83 -13.64 1.04 2.57
CA LEU A 83 -12.89 0.71 3.79
C LEU A 83 -13.81 0.53 4.99
N LEU A 84 -14.81 1.39 5.14
CA LEU A 84 -15.80 1.30 6.22
C LEU A 84 -16.62 0.00 6.16
N LYS A 85 -17.01 -0.46 4.95
CA LYS A 85 -17.69 -1.76 4.78
C LYS A 85 -16.77 -2.95 5.08
N GLY A 86 -15.45 -2.79 4.92
CA GLY A 86 -14.46 -3.78 5.28
C GLY A 86 -14.75 -5.16 4.69
N ASN A 87 -15.02 -6.14 5.55
CA ASN A 87 -15.23 -7.54 5.17
C ASN A 87 -16.42 -7.76 4.21
N GLU A 88 -17.44 -6.90 4.26
CA GLU A 88 -18.61 -6.99 3.36
C GLU A 88 -18.24 -6.68 1.90
N ALA A 89 -17.25 -5.81 1.67
CA ALA A 89 -16.80 -5.43 0.33
C ALA A 89 -15.82 -6.43 -0.29
N ILE A 90 -15.16 -7.26 0.51
CA ILE A 90 -14.11 -8.18 0.04
C ILE A 90 -14.58 -9.06 -1.14
N PRO A 91 -15.74 -9.76 -1.09
CA PRO A 91 -16.14 -10.64 -2.19
C PRO A 91 -16.29 -9.91 -3.52
N CYS A 92 -16.93 -8.74 -3.54
CA CYS A 92 -17.13 -7.98 -4.78
C CYS A 92 -15.85 -7.31 -5.27
N LEU A 93 -14.96 -6.86 -4.39
CA LEU A 93 -13.64 -6.35 -4.78
C LEU A 93 -12.80 -7.43 -5.49
N VAL A 94 -12.83 -8.66 -4.99
CA VAL A 94 -12.14 -9.79 -5.62
C VAL A 94 -12.71 -10.08 -7.01
N GLU A 95 -14.03 -9.97 -7.20
CA GLU A 95 -14.63 -10.09 -8.53
C GLU A 95 -14.16 -8.96 -9.48
N LYS A 96 -13.92 -7.76 -8.96
CA LYS A 96 -13.43 -6.61 -9.76
C LYS A 96 -11.94 -6.67 -10.11
N ILE A 97 -11.08 -7.43 -9.41
CA ILE A 97 -9.64 -7.58 -9.75
C ILE A 97 -9.44 -7.97 -11.23
N GLY A 98 -10.32 -8.82 -11.75
CA GLY A 98 -10.26 -9.27 -13.14
C GLY A 98 -10.82 -8.29 -14.17
N ASN A 99 -11.20 -7.06 -13.81
CA ASN A 99 -11.73 -6.04 -14.71
C ASN A 99 -10.58 -5.25 -15.36
N ASP A 100 -10.49 -5.32 -16.68
CA ASP A 100 -9.47 -4.71 -17.52
C ASP A 100 -9.88 -3.37 -18.15
N THR A 101 -11.04 -2.82 -17.76
CA THR A 101 -11.47 -1.49 -18.19
C THR A 101 -10.45 -0.46 -17.75
N LEU A 102 -9.84 0.24 -18.73
CA LEU A 102 -8.83 1.26 -18.47
C LEU A 102 -9.47 2.50 -17.81
N ILE A 103 -8.80 3.03 -16.80
CA ILE A 103 -9.17 4.26 -16.10
C ILE A 103 -7.92 5.11 -15.88
N LYS A 104 -8.11 6.40 -15.57
CA LYS A 104 -6.99 7.24 -15.14
C LYS A 104 -6.42 6.69 -13.84
N ASP A 105 -5.09 6.59 -13.76
CA ASP A 105 -4.39 6.16 -12.54
C ASP A 105 -4.73 7.11 -11.36
N PRO A 106 -5.48 6.63 -10.35
CA PRO A 106 -5.93 7.47 -9.23
C PRO A 106 -4.85 7.59 -8.14
N ARG A 107 -3.69 6.95 -8.31
CA ARG A 107 -2.60 7.05 -7.35
C ARG A 107 -1.93 8.42 -7.46
N TYR A 108 -1.64 9.03 -6.32
CA TYR A 108 -0.77 10.21 -6.26
C TYR A 108 0.71 9.79 -6.42
N SER A 109 1.06 9.17 -7.54
CA SER A 109 2.42 8.73 -7.86
C SER A 109 2.84 9.19 -9.25
N VAL A 110 4.03 9.77 -9.32
CA VAL A 110 4.75 10.00 -10.57
C VAL A 110 5.85 8.94 -10.73
N PRO A 111 6.01 8.33 -11.92
CA PRO A 111 5.16 8.44 -13.10
C PRO A 111 3.80 7.73 -12.95
N THR A 112 2.79 8.23 -13.67
CA THR A 112 1.47 7.59 -13.80
C THR A 112 1.56 6.36 -14.70
N TRP A 113 0.81 5.31 -14.39
CA TRP A 113 0.75 4.10 -15.22
C TRP A 113 -0.35 4.21 -16.29
N HIS A 114 0.02 4.14 -17.57
CA HIS A 114 -0.93 4.37 -18.67
C HIS A 114 -1.90 3.20 -18.92
N SER A 115 -1.55 1.98 -18.49
CA SER A 115 -2.40 0.78 -18.63
C SER A 115 -3.11 0.45 -17.31
N TYR A 116 -3.41 1.46 -16.51
CA TYR A 116 -4.10 1.31 -15.24
C TYR A 116 -5.57 0.96 -15.49
N ALA A 117 -6.11 -0.01 -14.75
CA ALA A 117 -7.46 -0.52 -14.93
C ALA A 117 -8.26 -0.57 -13.62
N VAL A 118 -9.58 -0.73 -13.72
CA VAL A 118 -10.48 -0.90 -12.56
C VAL A 118 -10.00 -2.01 -11.62
N GLY A 119 -9.45 -3.10 -12.17
CA GLY A 119 -8.91 -4.21 -11.38
C GLY A 119 -7.73 -3.82 -10.48
N ASP A 120 -6.93 -2.82 -10.87
CA ASP A 120 -5.82 -2.32 -10.06
C ASP A 120 -6.36 -1.56 -8.84
N THR A 121 -7.35 -0.69 -9.03
CA THR A 121 -8.03 -0.01 -7.92
C THR A 121 -8.67 -1.02 -6.97
N ALA A 122 -9.39 -2.01 -7.51
CA ALA A 122 -10.03 -3.04 -6.71
C ALA A 122 -9.02 -3.81 -5.83
N LEU A 123 -7.87 -4.15 -6.39
CA LEU A 123 -6.80 -4.83 -5.66
C LEU A 123 -6.23 -3.95 -4.54
N PHE A 124 -5.93 -2.68 -4.80
CA PHE A 124 -5.35 -1.80 -3.79
C PHE A 124 -6.32 -1.47 -2.65
N VAL A 125 -7.61 -1.30 -2.95
CA VAL A 125 -8.65 -1.18 -1.92
C VAL A 125 -8.71 -2.47 -1.09
N LEU A 126 -8.75 -3.64 -1.74
CA LEU A 126 -8.76 -4.93 -1.05
C LEU A 126 -7.56 -5.09 -0.12
N LEU A 127 -6.36 -4.78 -0.60
CA LEU A 127 -5.11 -4.83 0.16
C LEU A 127 -5.20 -3.96 1.42
N ARG A 128 -5.73 -2.74 1.31
CA ARG A 128 -5.91 -1.85 2.47
C ARG A 128 -6.86 -2.46 3.50
N ILE A 129 -7.97 -3.06 3.06
CA ILE A 129 -8.95 -3.72 3.95
C ILE A 129 -8.31 -4.90 4.68
N VAL A 130 -7.67 -5.82 3.95
CA VAL A 130 -7.16 -7.08 4.55
C VAL A 130 -5.93 -6.87 5.43
N SER A 131 -5.15 -5.81 5.18
CA SER A 131 -3.96 -5.47 5.97
C SER A 131 -4.25 -4.53 7.14
N LYS A 132 -5.52 -4.16 7.37
CA LYS A 132 -5.94 -3.26 8.47
C LYS A 132 -5.14 -1.96 8.56
N GLY A 133 -4.61 -1.50 7.42
CA GLY A 133 -3.76 -0.31 7.33
C GLY A 133 -2.28 -0.50 7.70
N ASP A 134 -1.80 -1.70 8.05
CA ASP A 134 -0.37 -1.95 8.26
C ASP A 134 0.38 -1.90 6.92
N GLY A 135 1.27 -0.91 6.81
CA GLY A 135 2.10 -0.64 5.64
C GLY A 135 3.01 -1.80 5.21
N LYS A 136 3.35 -2.74 6.09
CA LYS A 136 4.21 -3.90 5.76
C LYS A 136 3.39 -5.12 5.34
N GLU A 137 2.19 -5.27 5.91
CA GLU A 137 1.37 -6.44 5.62
C GLU A 137 0.81 -6.44 4.20
N TRP A 138 0.43 -5.28 3.67
CA TRP A 138 -0.14 -5.21 2.32
C TRP A 138 0.91 -5.54 1.26
N GLU A 139 2.14 -5.07 1.43
CA GLU A 139 3.24 -5.34 0.51
C GLU A 139 3.57 -6.84 0.49
N LYS A 140 3.72 -7.44 1.67
CA LYS A 140 3.92 -8.89 1.81
C LYS A 140 2.82 -9.68 1.09
N ARG A 141 1.55 -9.30 1.29
CA ARG A 141 0.42 -10.01 0.70
C ARG A 141 0.39 -9.88 -0.83
N LEU A 142 0.70 -8.68 -1.35
CA LEU A 142 0.80 -8.46 -2.78
C LEU A 142 1.94 -9.31 -3.37
N LEU A 143 3.12 -9.31 -2.76
CA LEU A 143 4.26 -10.12 -3.21
C LEU A 143 3.94 -11.62 -3.26
N GLU A 144 3.30 -12.17 -2.22
CA GLU A 144 2.90 -13.58 -2.18
C GLU A 144 1.92 -13.97 -3.32
N SER A 145 1.16 -13.00 -3.84
CA SER A 145 0.22 -13.20 -4.94
C SER A 145 0.87 -13.17 -6.33
N LEU A 146 2.12 -12.72 -6.43
CA LEU A 146 2.87 -12.64 -7.68
C LEU A 146 3.64 -13.93 -7.96
N PRO A 147 3.85 -14.31 -9.23
CA PRO A 147 4.82 -15.34 -9.59
C PRO A 147 6.25 -14.95 -9.17
N ARG A 148 7.10 -15.96 -8.89
CA ARG A 148 8.47 -15.76 -8.41
C ARG A 148 9.29 -14.75 -9.22
N LYS A 149 9.20 -14.79 -10.56
CA LYS A 149 9.87 -13.83 -11.44
C LYS A 149 9.56 -12.37 -11.07
N TYR A 150 8.29 -12.06 -10.80
CA TYR A 150 7.86 -10.70 -10.46
C TYR A 150 8.11 -10.35 -8.98
N GLN A 151 8.23 -11.35 -8.10
CA GLN A 151 8.75 -11.13 -6.75
C GLN A 151 10.21 -10.70 -6.78
N GLU A 152 11.03 -11.34 -7.61
CA GLU A 152 12.45 -10.98 -7.81
C GLU A 152 12.57 -9.59 -8.47
N GLU A 153 11.73 -9.27 -9.46
CA GLU A 153 11.68 -7.92 -10.04
C GLU A 153 11.27 -6.83 -9.03
N TRP A 154 10.51 -7.16 -7.99
CA TRP A 154 10.05 -6.19 -6.98
C TRP A 154 11.20 -5.55 -6.20
N GLU A 155 12.28 -6.29 -5.95
CA GLU A 155 13.47 -5.77 -5.23
C GLU A 155 14.10 -4.56 -5.93
N THR A 156 13.96 -4.50 -7.27
CA THR A 156 14.55 -3.45 -8.09
C THR A 156 13.51 -2.43 -8.58
N ASN A 157 12.32 -2.90 -8.97
CA ASN A 157 11.29 -2.08 -9.61
C ASN A 157 10.11 -1.71 -8.67
N GLY A 158 10.06 -2.28 -7.46
CA GLY A 158 8.97 -2.11 -6.52
C GLY A 158 7.61 -2.41 -7.15
N ILE A 159 6.65 -1.51 -6.94
CA ILE A 159 5.28 -1.65 -7.44
C ILE A 159 5.18 -1.82 -8.97
N TYR A 160 6.18 -1.40 -9.74
CA TYR A 160 6.17 -1.61 -11.19
C TYR A 160 6.29 -3.08 -11.59
N ALA A 161 6.85 -3.95 -10.75
CA ALA A 161 6.85 -5.38 -10.99
C ALA A 161 5.42 -5.96 -11.01
N TYR A 162 4.53 -5.44 -10.16
CA TYR A 162 3.09 -5.77 -10.21
C TYR A 162 2.48 -5.33 -11.53
N PHE A 163 2.71 -4.07 -11.96
CA PHE A 163 2.15 -3.57 -13.21
C PHE A 163 2.66 -4.31 -14.45
N ASN A 164 3.94 -4.69 -14.44
CA ASN A 164 4.53 -5.57 -15.46
C ASN A 164 3.83 -6.93 -15.52
N TYR A 165 3.44 -7.49 -14.37
CA TYR A 165 2.67 -8.74 -14.33
C TYR A 165 1.27 -8.56 -14.92
N VAL A 166 0.51 -7.54 -14.49
CA VAL A 166 -0.90 -7.38 -14.89
C VAL A 166 -1.11 -6.71 -16.26
N LEU A 167 -0.04 -6.36 -16.96
CA LEU A 167 -0.05 -5.89 -18.35
C LEU A 167 -0.73 -6.90 -19.29
N GLU A 168 -0.59 -8.21 -19.04
CA GLU A 168 -1.29 -9.24 -19.79
C GLU A 168 -2.67 -9.52 -19.15
N PRO A 169 -3.81 -9.35 -19.86
CA PRO A 169 -5.14 -9.49 -19.26
C PRO A 169 -5.42 -10.84 -18.56
N LYS A 170 -4.83 -11.93 -19.05
CA LYS A 170 -4.93 -13.26 -18.42
C LYS A 170 -4.34 -13.30 -17.00
N ASN A 171 -3.31 -12.49 -16.73
CA ASN A 171 -2.62 -12.45 -15.44
C ASN A 171 -3.51 -11.80 -14.36
N ARG A 172 -4.40 -10.88 -14.74
CA ARG A 172 -5.44 -10.34 -13.84
C ARG A 172 -6.41 -11.43 -13.37
N LYS A 173 -6.78 -12.36 -14.26
CA LYS A 173 -7.63 -13.51 -13.91
C LYS A 173 -6.90 -14.52 -13.03
N GLU A 174 -5.60 -14.73 -13.26
CA GLU A 174 -4.76 -15.52 -12.35
C GLU A 174 -4.70 -14.92 -10.95
N LEU A 175 -4.44 -13.62 -10.86
CA LEU A 175 -4.41 -12.89 -9.61
C LEU A 175 -5.75 -12.97 -8.87
N GLN A 176 -6.86 -12.76 -9.59
CA GLN A 176 -8.21 -12.97 -9.06
C GLN A 176 -8.41 -14.38 -8.48
N ARG A 177 -7.99 -15.43 -9.20
CA ARG A 177 -8.09 -16.82 -8.72
C ARG A 177 -7.24 -17.05 -7.47
N TRP A 178 -6.03 -16.48 -7.43
CA TRP A 178 -5.17 -16.55 -6.26
C TRP A 178 -5.86 -15.94 -5.04
N TRP A 179 -6.43 -14.74 -5.18
CA TRP A 179 -7.14 -14.05 -4.09
C TRP A 179 -8.37 -14.80 -3.60
N LYS A 180 -9.16 -15.38 -4.52
CA LYS A 180 -10.28 -16.28 -4.15
C LYS A 180 -9.80 -17.45 -3.28
N ALA A 181 -8.74 -18.13 -3.72
CA ALA A 181 -8.18 -19.28 -3.01
C ALA A 181 -7.50 -18.91 -1.69
N TRP A 182 -6.88 -17.73 -1.61
CA TRP A 182 -6.28 -17.23 -0.38
C TRP A 182 -7.36 -16.90 0.66
N LEU A 183 -8.42 -16.17 0.27
CA LEU A 183 -9.52 -15.82 1.16
C LEU A 183 -10.29 -17.04 1.65
N SER A 184 -10.46 -18.09 0.83
CA SER A 184 -11.13 -19.32 1.29
C SER A 184 -10.36 -20.07 2.38
N LYS A 185 -9.06 -19.78 2.55
CA LYS A 185 -8.20 -20.43 3.55
C LYS A 185 -7.94 -19.58 4.80
N ASN A 186 -8.23 -18.28 4.75
CA ASN A 186 -7.83 -17.30 5.78
C ASN A 186 -9.01 -16.45 6.28
N LYS A 187 -10.25 -16.85 5.98
CA LYS A 187 -11.48 -16.24 6.53
C LYS A 187 -11.96 -16.98 7.77
#